data_AF-A0A526YGR8-F1
#
_entry.id   AF-A0A526YGR8-F1
#
_cell.length_a   1.000
_cell.length_b   1.000
_cell.length_c   1.000
_cell.angle_alpha   90.00
_cell.angle_beta   90.00
_cell.angle_gamma   90.00
#
_symmetry.space_group_name_H-M   'P 1'
#
loop_
_entity.id
_entity.type
_entity.pdbx_description
1 polymer ?
#
loop_
_entity_poly.entity_id
_entity_poly.type
_entity_poly.pdbx_seq_one_letter_code
_entity_poly.pdbx_strand_id
1 'polypeptide(L)'
;MTEPRPSGRPKRAKKTLADGFLEAIRADFRAHGAGVIAEVRTEKPDQYLKIVLSVLPKDLHLNINSLEALSDDEIRQRIRGLEAVLRPFLEKSGVARPGLAKPGRDSEDRVSEPA
;
A
#
# COMPACT_ATOMS: atom_id res chain seq x y z
N MET A 1 64.68 29.00 -20.15
CA MET A 1 63.66 29.56 -21.06
C MET A 1 62.42 28.71 -20.88
N THR A 2 61.44 29.24 -20.15
CA THR A 2 60.20 28.54 -19.78
C THR A 2 59.08 29.16 -20.60
N GLU A 3 58.41 28.37 -21.43
CA GLU A 3 57.18 28.79 -22.10
C GLU A 3 56.05 27.81 -21.72
N PRO A 4 54.96 28.27 -21.09
CA PRO A 4 53.85 27.42 -20.70
C PRO A 4 52.97 27.13 -21.92
N ARG A 5 52.68 25.84 -22.16
CA ARG A 5 51.72 25.42 -23.18
C ARG A 5 50.32 25.95 -22.81
N PRO A 6 49.54 26.50 -23.76
CA PRO A 6 48.23 27.03 -23.45
C PRO A 6 47.31 25.88 -23.02
N SER A 7 46.92 25.92 -21.75
CA SER A 7 45.78 25.16 -21.26
C SER A 7 44.50 25.74 -21.86
N GLY A 8 43.58 24.86 -22.23
CA GLY A 8 42.18 25.23 -22.35
C GLY A 8 41.64 25.38 -23.77
N ARG A 9 40.93 24.34 -24.19
CA ARG A 9 39.57 24.57 -24.68
C ARG A 9 38.65 23.74 -23.79
N PRO A 10 37.78 24.33 -22.94
CA PRO A 10 36.77 23.54 -22.27
C PRO A 10 35.94 22.90 -23.36
N LYS A 11 35.90 21.57 -23.36
CA LYS A 11 35.11 20.77 -24.29
C LYS A 11 33.67 21.18 -24.07
N ARG A 12 33.16 22.10 -24.90
CA ARG A 12 31.77 22.56 -24.87
C ARG A 12 30.93 21.31 -25.02
N ALA A 13 30.34 20.84 -23.92
CA ALA A 13 29.40 19.74 -23.95
C ALA A 13 28.32 20.14 -24.97
N LYS A 14 28.21 19.37 -26.06
CA LYS A 14 27.21 19.66 -27.09
C LYS A 14 25.86 19.45 -26.40
N LYS A 15 25.08 20.54 -26.24
CA LYS A 15 23.69 20.43 -25.79
C LYS A 15 23.02 19.39 -26.68
N THR A 16 22.53 18.33 -26.06
CA THR A 16 21.87 17.24 -26.76
C THR A 16 20.43 17.67 -27.07
N LEU A 17 19.80 16.98 -28.03
CA LEU A 17 18.36 17.13 -28.25
C LEU A 17 17.55 16.86 -26.97
N ALA A 18 18.02 15.92 -26.14
CA ALA A 18 17.42 15.59 -24.86
C ALA A 18 17.46 16.77 -23.87
N ASP A 19 18.57 17.51 -23.83
CA ASP A 19 18.69 18.70 -22.96
C ASP A 19 17.70 19.80 -23.38
N GLY A 20 17.58 20.05 -24.69
CA GLY A 20 16.63 21.03 -25.22
C GLY A 20 15.17 20.62 -24.97
N PHE A 21 14.86 19.33 -25.10
CA PHE A 21 13.54 18.79 -24.78
C PHE A 21 13.20 18.98 -23.29
N LEU A 22 14.14 18.67 -22.39
CA LEU A 22 13.93 18.85 -20.95
C LEU A 22 13.75 20.33 -20.57
N GLU A 23 14.52 21.23 -21.20
CA GLU A 23 14.35 22.68 -21.03
C GLU A 23 12.94 23.12 -21.46
N ALA A 24 12.43 22.63 -22.60
CA ALA A 24 11.10 22.94 -23.09
C ALA A 24 9.99 22.43 -22.15
N ILE A 25 10.06 21.16 -21.71
CA ILE A 25 9.09 20.59 -20.76
C ILE A 25 9.09 21.36 -19.44
N ARG A 26 10.27 21.78 -18.96
CA ARG A 26 10.36 22.57 -17.73
C ARG A 26 9.74 23.97 -17.89
N ALA A 27 9.93 24.61 -19.04
CA ALA A 27 9.32 25.89 -19.34
C ALA A 27 7.79 25.78 -19.42
N ASP A 28 7.30 24.75 -20.11
CA ASP A 28 5.87 24.44 -20.21
C ASP A 28 5.25 24.20 -18.83
N PHE A 29 5.86 23.35 -18.01
CA PHE A 29 5.38 23.09 -16.66
C PHE A 29 5.38 24.35 -15.78
N ARG A 30 6.34 25.27 -15.95
CA ARG A 30 6.34 26.55 -15.22
C ARG A 30 5.20 27.47 -15.65
N ALA A 31 4.87 27.49 -16.94
CA ALA A 31 3.83 28.36 -17.47
C ALA A 31 2.42 27.80 -17.22
N HIS A 32 2.25 26.48 -17.33
CA HIS A 32 0.93 25.84 -17.40
C HIS A 32 0.68 24.78 -16.33
N GLY A 33 1.73 24.27 -15.67
CA GLY A 33 1.63 23.10 -14.79
C GLY A 33 0.63 23.27 -13.64
N ALA A 34 0.57 24.46 -13.02
CA ALA A 34 -0.39 24.72 -11.94
C ALA A 34 -1.85 24.66 -12.41
N GLY A 35 -2.13 25.18 -13.62
CA GLY A 35 -3.47 25.14 -14.22
C GLY A 35 -3.89 23.72 -14.55
N VAL A 36 -3.01 22.94 -15.20
CA VAL A 36 -3.26 21.53 -15.52
C VAL A 36 -3.47 20.71 -14.24
N ILE A 37 -2.68 20.95 -13.18
CA ILE A 37 -2.87 20.27 -11.89
C ILE A 37 -4.26 20.57 -11.29
N ALA A 38 -4.70 21.84 -11.36
CA ALA A 38 -6.01 22.23 -10.85
C ALA A 38 -7.15 21.59 -11.65
N GLU A 39 -7.03 21.55 -12.98
CA GLU A 39 -8.00 20.93 -13.87
C GLU A 39 -8.09 19.42 -13.64
N VAL A 40 -6.95 18.72 -13.58
CA VAL A 40 -6.91 17.28 -13.31
C VAL A 40 -7.49 16.96 -11.92
N ARG A 41 -7.28 17.81 -10.91
CA ARG A 41 -7.89 17.63 -9.58
C ARG A 41 -9.41 17.68 -9.64
N THR A 42 -9.97 18.55 -10.47
CA THR A 42 -11.42 18.71 -10.61
C THR A 42 -12.04 17.63 -11.50
N GLU A 43 -11.44 17.34 -12.65
CA GLU A 43 -11.99 16.42 -13.64
C GLU A 43 -11.69 14.95 -13.35
N LYS A 44 -10.50 14.65 -12.82
CA LYS A 44 -9.99 13.29 -12.62
C LYS A 44 -9.26 13.16 -11.27
N PRO A 45 -9.98 13.29 -10.15
CA PRO A 45 -9.38 13.30 -8.81
C PRO A 45 -8.57 12.03 -8.51
N ASP A 46 -9.01 10.86 -8.99
CA ASP A 46 -8.27 9.59 -8.82
C ASP A 46 -6.90 9.63 -9.48
N GLN A 47 -6.82 10.22 -10.68
CA GLN A 47 -5.56 10.33 -11.42
C GLN A 47 -4.63 11.35 -10.75
N TYR A 48 -5.18 12.45 -10.24
CA TYR A 48 -4.43 13.42 -9.44
C TYR A 48 -3.77 12.75 -8.23
N LEU A 49 -4.52 11.97 -7.45
CA LEU A 49 -3.99 11.28 -6.27
C LEU A 49 -2.89 10.27 -6.62
N LYS A 50 -3.03 9.54 -7.74
CA LYS A 50 -1.97 8.64 -8.24
C LYS A 50 -0.69 9.38 -8.61
N ILE A 51 -0.81 10.54 -9.27
CA ILE A 51 0.36 11.39 -9.61
C ILE A 51 1.04 11.88 -8.34
N VAL A 52 0.26 12.40 -7.37
CA VAL A 52 0.80 12.84 -6.08
C VAL A 52 1.56 11.69 -5.40
N LEU A 53 0.98 10.49 -5.36
CA LEU A 53 1.62 9.31 -4.79
C LEU A 53 2.92 8.92 -5.53
N SER A 54 2.98 9.09 -6.86
CA SER A 54 4.16 8.74 -7.68
C SER A 54 5.36 9.68 -7.50
N VAL A 55 5.10 10.94 -7.12
CA VAL A 55 6.14 11.97 -6.89
C VAL A 55 6.70 11.89 -5.46
N LEU A 56 5.92 11.32 -4.53
CA LEU A 56 6.39 11.09 -3.18
C LEU A 56 7.53 10.05 -3.18
N PRO A 57 8.57 10.23 -2.34
CA PRO A 57 9.59 9.21 -2.13
C PRO A 57 8.94 7.86 -1.83
N LYS A 58 9.34 6.81 -2.54
CA LYS A 58 8.77 5.47 -2.40
C LYS A 58 8.98 4.86 -1.00
N ASP A 59 9.92 5.42 -0.24
CA ASP A 59 10.21 5.05 1.15
C ASP A 59 9.31 5.76 2.18
N LEU A 60 8.35 6.58 1.75
CA LEU A 60 7.17 6.85 2.57
C LEU A 60 6.36 5.55 2.60
N HIS A 61 6.67 4.69 3.59
CA HIS A 61 5.85 3.57 4.02
C HIS A 61 4.47 4.07 4.50
N LEU A 62 3.66 4.64 3.61
CA LEU A 62 2.24 4.74 3.78
C LEU A 62 1.71 3.34 3.53
N ASN A 63 1.76 2.54 4.59
CA ASN A 63 1.34 1.15 4.68
C ASN A 63 -0.20 1.05 4.56
N ILE A 64 -0.75 1.56 3.46
CA ILE A 64 -2.19 1.56 3.17
C ILE A 64 -2.63 0.13 2.83
N ASN A 65 -1.71 -0.71 2.33
CA ASN A 65 -1.94 -2.11 1.98
C ASN A 65 -1.28 -3.09 2.97
N SER A 66 -1.26 -2.78 4.28
CA SER A 66 -0.71 -3.68 5.31
C SER A 66 -1.40 -5.05 5.40
N LEU A 67 -2.49 -5.26 4.65
CA LEU A 67 -3.22 -6.54 4.59
C LEU A 67 -2.85 -7.39 3.36
N GLU A 68 -2.38 -6.79 2.26
CA GLU A 68 -2.05 -7.54 1.03
C GLU A 68 -0.70 -8.27 1.11
N ALA A 69 0.18 -7.84 2.02
CA ALA A 69 1.50 -8.42 2.22
C ALA A 69 1.54 -9.48 3.35
N LEU A 70 0.38 -9.83 3.94
CA LEU A 70 0.33 -10.80 5.01
C LEU A 70 0.26 -12.22 4.46
N SER A 71 1.08 -13.10 5.02
CA SER A 71 0.88 -14.53 4.84
C SER A 71 -0.43 -14.99 5.47
N ASP A 72 -0.97 -16.11 5.00
CA ASP A 72 -2.17 -16.70 5.58
C ASP A 72 -2.03 -16.95 7.10
N ASP A 73 -0.83 -17.29 7.57
CA ASP A 73 -0.57 -17.50 9.00
C ASP A 73 -0.66 -16.21 9.81
N GLU A 74 -0.13 -15.11 9.29
CA GLU A 74 -0.23 -13.79 9.92
C GLU A 74 -1.66 -13.26 9.92
N ILE A 75 -2.42 -13.53 8.85
CA ILE A 75 -3.85 -13.24 8.77
C ILE A 75 -4.60 -14.02 9.86
N ARG A 76 -4.37 -15.33 9.98
CA ARG A 76 -4.99 -16.18 11.02
C ARG A 76 -4.64 -15.71 12.43
N GLN A 77 -3.39 -15.31 12.67
CA GLN A 77 -2.95 -14.78 13.97
C GLN A 77 -3.68 -13.49 14.33
N ARG A 78 -3.81 -12.56 13.37
CA ARG A 78 -4.56 -11.31 13.57
C ARG A 78 -6.04 -11.56 13.84
N ILE A 79 -6.68 -12.47 13.11
CA ILE A 79 -8.09 -12.84 13.34
C ILE A 79 -8.29 -13.34 14.78
N ARG A 80 -7.43 -14.26 15.24
CA ARG A 80 -7.51 -14.77 16.62
C ARG A 80 -7.30 -13.65 17.67
N GLY A 81 -6.39 -12.72 17.39
CA GLY A 81 -6.18 -11.55 18.25
C GLY A 81 -7.43 -10.66 18.35
N LEU A 82 -8.08 -10.40 17.22
CA LEU A 82 -9.33 -9.63 17.17
C LEU A 82 -10.49 -10.36 17.87
N GLU A 83 -10.63 -11.66 17.66
CA GLU A 83 -11.64 -12.48 18.36
C GLU A 83 -11.48 -12.43 19.88
N ALA A 84 -10.25 -12.47 20.40
CA ALA A 84 -10.00 -12.39 21.83
C ALA A 84 -10.44 -11.05 22.43
N VAL A 85 -10.22 -9.95 21.70
CA VAL A 85 -10.62 -8.60 22.11
C VAL A 85 -12.12 -8.40 22.00
N LEU A 86 -12.76 -8.90 20.94
CA LEU A 86 -14.18 -8.67 20.65
C LEU A 86 -15.12 -9.62 21.38
N ARG A 87 -14.67 -10.83 21.73
CA ARG A 87 -15.51 -11.85 22.41
C ARG A 87 -16.27 -11.32 23.63
N PRO A 88 -15.66 -10.55 24.57
CA PRO A 88 -16.38 -10.00 25.72
C PRO A 88 -17.49 -8.99 25.35
N PHE A 89 -17.39 -8.36 24.18
CA PHE A 89 -18.39 -7.41 23.68
C PHE A 89 -19.52 -8.14 22.96
N LEU A 90 -19.20 -9.18 22.18
CA LEU A 90 -20.18 -10.01 21.47
C LEU A 90 -21.06 -10.82 22.42
N GLU A 91 -20.48 -11.32 23.51
CA GLU A 91 -21.23 -12.03 24.57
C GLU A 91 -22.22 -11.12 25.29
N LYS A 92 -21.93 -9.82 25.38
CA LYS A 92 -22.84 -8.81 25.96
C LYS A 92 -23.88 -8.28 24.97
N SER A 93 -23.64 -8.40 23.65
CA SER A 93 -24.53 -7.86 22.61
C SER A 93 -25.53 -8.88 22.06
N GLY A 94 -25.59 -10.10 22.63
CA GLY A 94 -26.65 -11.07 22.34
C GLY A 94 -26.62 -11.67 20.94
N VAL A 95 -25.52 -11.50 20.19
CA VAL A 95 -25.34 -12.12 18.87
C VAL A 95 -25.08 -13.61 19.10
N ALA A 96 -26.16 -14.38 19.08
CA ALA A 96 -26.14 -15.83 19.24
C ALA A 96 -25.21 -16.47 18.22
N ARG A 97 -24.33 -17.36 18.69
CA ARG A 97 -23.45 -18.19 17.85
C ARG A 97 -24.32 -19.06 16.93
N PRO A 98 -24.25 -18.94 15.60
CA PRO A 98 -24.89 -19.91 14.72
C PRO A 98 -24.13 -21.24 14.81
N GLY A 99 -24.76 -22.22 15.45
CA GLY A 99 -24.62 -23.65 15.14
C GLY A 99 -23.22 -24.27 15.23
N LEU A 100 -22.84 -24.72 16.43
CA LEU A 100 -22.06 -25.96 16.54
C LEU A 100 -22.88 -26.93 17.41
N ALA A 101 -23.80 -27.64 16.77
CA ALA A 101 -24.49 -28.77 17.37
C ALA A 101 -23.44 -29.81 17.80
N LYS A 102 -23.37 -30.08 19.10
CA LYS A 102 -22.59 -31.21 19.61
C LYS A 102 -23.35 -32.49 19.25
N PRO A 103 -22.70 -33.52 18.66
CA PRO A 103 -23.31 -34.84 18.61
C PRO A 103 -23.43 -35.38 20.04
N GLY A 104 -24.63 -35.90 20.35
CA GLY A 104 -25.01 -36.39 21.66
C GLY A 104 -24.08 -37.50 22.17
N ARG A 105 -23.80 -37.44 23.47
CA ARG A 105 -23.17 -38.50 24.24
C ARG A 105 -24.24 -39.05 25.16
N ASP A 106 -25.05 -39.98 24.66
CA ASP A 106 -26.00 -40.77 25.45
C ASP A 106 -25.92 -42.18 24.85
N SER A 107 -25.13 -43.09 25.42
CA SER A 107 -25.46 -43.98 26.55
C SER A 107 -25.79 -45.38 26.05
N GLU A 108 -24.75 -46.20 25.86
CA GLU A 108 -24.87 -47.67 25.89
C GLU A 108 -23.71 -48.23 26.70
N ASP A 109 -23.91 -48.30 28.02
CA ASP A 109 -23.25 -49.34 28.81
C ASP A 109 -24.19 -49.83 29.91
N ARG A 110 -24.42 -51.15 29.89
CA ARG A 110 -24.89 -52.07 30.95
C ARG A 110 -26.34 -52.00 31.44
N VAL A 111 -27.08 -53.09 31.16
CA VAL A 111 -27.69 -54.01 32.17
C VAL A 111 -27.84 -55.40 31.51
N SER A 112 -26.93 -56.35 31.78
CA SER A 112 -27.08 -57.56 32.63
C SER A 112 -28.02 -58.67 32.11
N GLU A 113 -27.43 -59.82 31.74
CA GLU A 113 -27.97 -61.20 31.88
C GLU A 113 -28.28 -61.52 33.38
N PRO A 114 -28.92 -62.63 33.83
CA PRO A 114 -29.46 -63.82 33.11
C PRO A 114 -30.83 -64.35 33.64
N ALA A 115 -31.40 -65.38 32.99
CA ALA A 115 -32.04 -66.58 33.55
C ALA A 115 -32.65 -67.46 32.45
#